data_AF-A0AAP5WBP8-F1
#
_entry.id   AF-A0AAP5WBP8-F1
#
_cell.length_a   1.000
_cell.length_b   1.000
_cell.length_c   1.000
_cell.angle_alpha   90.00
_cell.angle_beta   90.00
_cell.angle_gamma   90.00
#
_symmetry.space_group_name_H-M   'P 1'
#
loop_
_entity.id
_entity.type
_entity.pdbx_description
1 polymer ?
#
loop_
_entity_poly.entity_id
_entity_poly.type
_entity_poly.pdbx_seq_one_letter_code
_entity_poly.pdbx_strand_id
1 'polypeptide(L)'
;MAAKRYDPSDTDFDVRYARWVAALEAGDEAELLEATMAIPTLKSRVLDEYFAVDGDDLETPGRRAMEQRLIVLLSEVRPREAARIRELRKARQRRHDRTTRIERTVELPAKCARCGGKLQDVKPTGRPRIYCTPACRKAAYEDRRAHRDGAVKVQVVEKVVTEVRERRIEVPHPRSDCIKAVFADDDILVEVIWALIDEVRDRSKEAFSPDQPRFWDLYNNVEVLYEALVKRAGAGERLPVPSPAPTNRYRRNMELMTRRGTTLPADWQGGVDLTS
;
A
#
# COMPACT_ATOMS: atom_id res chain seq x y z
N MET A 1 20.28 -0.06 6.63
CA MET A 1 19.68 -0.16 7.98
C MET A 1 19.00 1.16 8.32
N ALA A 2 17.67 1.19 8.43
CA ALA A 2 16.95 2.40 8.77
C ALA A 2 17.21 2.72 10.26
N ALA A 3 17.97 3.78 10.52
CA ALA A 3 18.17 4.29 11.87
C ALA A 3 16.80 4.48 12.52
N LYS A 4 16.58 3.82 13.67
CA LYS A 4 15.48 4.16 14.58
C LYS A 4 15.59 5.67 14.80
N ARG A 5 14.65 6.44 14.26
CA ARG A 5 14.59 7.89 14.50
C ARG A 5 14.32 8.06 15.99
N TYR A 6 15.37 8.43 16.71
CA TYR A 6 15.38 8.88 18.09
C TYR A 6 14.26 9.89 18.30
N ASP A 7 13.26 9.54 19.11
CA ASP A 7 12.25 10.46 19.63
C ASP A 7 12.75 10.94 21.01
N PRO A 8 13.17 12.20 21.17
CA PRO A 8 13.70 12.73 22.43
C PRO A 8 12.73 12.67 23.61
N SER A 9 11.45 12.33 23.38
CA SER A 9 10.44 12.20 24.43
C SER A 9 10.39 10.82 25.10
N ASP A 10 11.01 9.78 24.52
CA ASP A 10 11.07 8.44 25.12
C ASP A 10 12.06 8.37 26.29
N THR A 11 13.13 9.18 26.26
CA THR A 11 14.13 9.26 27.35
C THR A 11 13.60 9.89 28.64
N ASP A 12 12.44 10.55 28.58
CA ASP A 12 11.84 11.26 29.71
C ASP A 12 10.69 10.47 30.37
N PHE A 13 10.16 9.43 29.70
CA PHE A 13 9.06 8.63 30.23
C PHE A 13 9.43 7.92 31.54
N ASP A 14 10.59 7.25 31.57
CA ASP A 14 11.00 6.47 32.75
C ASP A 14 11.22 7.36 33.98
N VAL A 15 11.74 8.57 33.78
CA VAL A 15 11.94 9.56 34.86
C VAL A 15 10.59 10.05 35.39
N ARG A 16 9.66 10.42 34.50
CA ARG A 16 8.32 10.88 34.88
C ARG A 16 7.51 9.78 35.55
N TYR A 17 7.57 8.56 35.03
CA TYR A 17 6.90 7.40 35.61
C TYR A 17 7.45 7.06 37.00
N ALA A 18 8.79 7.03 37.16
CA ALA A 18 9.41 6.77 38.46
C ALA A 18 9.03 7.85 39.51
N ARG A 19 9.03 9.13 39.11
CA ARG A 19 8.58 10.23 39.99
C ARG A 19 7.12 10.07 40.41
N TRP A 20 6.25 9.68 39.48
CA TRP A 20 4.83 9.46 39.74
C TRP A 20 4.57 8.26 40.67
N VAL A 21 5.28 7.13 40.47
CA VAL A 21 5.19 5.97 41.37
C VAL A 21 5.71 6.33 42.77
N ALA A 22 6.84 7.03 42.87
CA ALA A 22 7.39 7.45 44.16
C ALA A 22 6.44 8.38 44.92
N ALA A 23 5.77 9.32 44.23
CA ALA A 23 4.75 10.19 44.82
C ALA A 23 3.52 9.41 45.31
N LEU A 24 3.10 8.41 44.54
CA LEU A 24 1.99 7.52 44.89
C LEU A 24 2.31 6.66 46.13
N GLU A 25 3.53 6.13 46.21
CA GLU A 25 4.01 5.35 47.37
C GLU A 25 4.22 6.20 48.62
N ALA A 26 4.69 7.44 48.45
CA ALA A 26 4.90 8.38 49.55
C ALA A 26 3.59 8.97 50.12
N GLY A 27 2.50 8.92 49.36
CA GLY A 27 1.22 9.53 49.75
C GLY A 27 1.23 11.06 49.76
N ASP A 28 2.18 11.68 49.05
CA ASP A 28 2.26 13.13 48.92
C ASP A 28 1.29 13.62 47.83
N GLU A 29 0.16 14.16 48.25
CA GLU A 29 -0.89 14.62 47.32
C GLU A 29 -0.43 15.75 46.39
N ALA A 30 0.46 16.63 46.86
CA ALA A 30 0.95 17.75 46.06
C ALA A 30 1.91 17.26 44.97
N GLU A 31 2.87 16.42 45.35
CA GLU A 31 3.82 15.82 44.41
C GLU A 31 3.12 14.85 43.44
N LEU A 32 2.10 14.11 43.90
CA LEU A 32 1.31 13.22 43.05
C LEU A 32 0.55 14.01 41.98
N LEU A 33 -0.01 15.17 42.33
CA LEU A 33 -0.68 16.05 41.39
C LEU A 33 0.30 16.59 40.33
N GLU A 34 1.48 17.06 40.74
CA GLU A 34 2.53 17.51 39.83
C GLU A 34 3.02 16.39 38.88
N ALA A 35 3.30 15.21 39.44
CA ALA A 35 3.76 14.06 38.66
C ALA A 35 2.68 13.54 37.71
N THR A 36 1.40 13.62 38.09
CA THR A 36 0.27 13.29 37.21
C THR A 36 0.15 14.29 36.06
N MET A 37 0.33 15.59 36.31
CA MET A 37 0.36 16.61 35.25
C MET A 37 1.53 16.40 34.28
N ALA A 38 2.65 15.86 34.75
CA ALA A 38 3.79 15.52 33.92
C ALA A 38 3.51 14.34 32.97
N ILE A 39 2.47 13.54 33.18
CA ILE A 39 2.03 12.44 32.30
C ILE A 39 0.63 12.77 31.76
N PRO A 40 0.50 13.60 30.69
CA PRO A 40 -0.79 14.15 30.27
C PRO A 40 -1.80 13.11 29.76
N THR A 41 -1.36 11.88 29.52
CA THR A 41 -2.20 10.79 29.05
C THR A 41 -2.81 9.95 30.18
N LEU A 42 -2.40 10.21 31.42
CA LEU A 42 -2.83 9.52 32.63
C LEU A 42 -4.23 10.00 33.05
N LYS A 43 -5.25 9.53 32.32
CA LYS A 43 -6.66 9.84 32.56
C LYS A 43 -7.29 8.83 33.53
N SER A 44 -8.48 9.14 34.06
CA SER A 44 -9.23 8.25 34.96
C SER A 44 -9.28 6.80 34.46
N ARG A 45 -9.61 6.59 33.18
CA ARG A 45 -9.61 5.24 32.57
C ARG A 45 -8.26 4.51 32.66
N VAL A 46 -7.15 5.22 32.45
CA VAL A 46 -5.80 4.62 32.51
C VAL A 46 -5.44 4.28 33.96
N LEU A 47 -5.85 5.13 34.89
CA LEU A 47 -5.73 4.86 36.34
C LEU A 47 -6.57 3.66 36.76
N ASP A 48 -7.81 3.55 36.28
CA ASP A 48 -8.68 2.40 36.55
C ASP A 48 -8.04 1.10 36.05
N GLU A 49 -7.50 1.11 34.82
CA GLU A 49 -6.75 -0.02 34.25
C GLU A 49 -5.47 -0.32 35.07
N TYR A 50 -4.76 0.70 35.54
CA TYR A 50 -3.54 0.57 36.35
C TYR A 50 -3.79 -0.06 37.72
N PHE A 51 -4.86 0.36 38.41
CA PHE A 51 -5.22 -0.17 39.72
C PHE A 51 -5.92 -1.53 39.65
N ALA A 52 -6.49 -1.89 38.50
CA ALA A 52 -7.10 -3.19 38.25
C ALA A 52 -6.09 -4.32 37.99
N VAL A 53 -4.79 -4.02 37.87
CA VAL A 53 -3.75 -5.05 37.69
C VAL A 53 -3.64 -5.90 38.96
N ASP A 54 -3.80 -7.21 38.78
CA ASP A 54 -3.73 -8.20 39.85
C ASP A 54 -2.37 -8.16 40.59
N GLY A 55 -2.38 -8.66 41.83
CA GLY A 55 -1.18 -8.83 42.65
C GLY A 55 -0.14 -9.73 42.00
N ASP A 56 1.12 -9.58 42.41
CA ASP A 56 2.14 -10.56 42.02
C ASP A 56 1.83 -11.92 42.66
N ASP A 57 1.76 -12.97 41.84
CA ASP A 57 1.77 -14.35 42.32
C ASP A 57 3.21 -14.76 42.67
N LEU A 58 3.37 -15.69 43.62
CA LEU A 58 4.68 -16.18 44.09
C LEU A 58 5.58 -16.74 42.96
N GLU A 59 4.99 -17.13 41.83
CA GLU A 59 5.68 -17.68 40.66
C GLU A 59 6.28 -16.61 39.73
N THR A 60 5.80 -15.36 39.79
CA THR A 60 6.26 -14.26 38.91
C THR A 60 6.33 -12.92 39.65
N PRO A 61 7.34 -12.72 40.51
CA PRO A 61 7.56 -11.44 41.17
C PRO A 61 7.86 -10.33 40.15
N GLY A 62 7.26 -9.15 40.33
CA GLY A 62 7.46 -7.97 39.47
C GLY A 62 6.60 -7.92 38.21
N ARG A 63 5.71 -8.90 38.00
CA ARG A 63 4.79 -8.92 36.85
C ARG A 63 3.82 -7.74 36.92
N ARG A 64 3.26 -7.46 38.09
CA ARG A 64 2.36 -6.34 38.34
C ARG A 64 3.01 -5.01 37.97
N ALA A 65 4.21 -4.75 38.49
CA ALA A 65 4.95 -3.52 38.22
C ALA A 65 5.23 -3.34 36.71
N MET A 66 5.53 -4.44 36.01
CA MET A 66 5.74 -4.44 34.57
C MET A 66 4.45 -4.14 33.79
N GLU A 67 3.34 -4.79 34.14
CA GLU A 67 2.03 -4.57 33.49
C GLU A 67 1.51 -3.15 33.74
N GLN A 68 1.63 -2.65 34.97
CA GLN A 68 1.33 -1.28 35.37
C GLN A 68 2.13 -0.25 34.56
N ARG A 69 3.44 -0.47 34.42
CA ARG A 69 4.30 0.39 33.59
C ARG A 69 3.86 0.34 32.12
N LEU A 70 3.50 -0.83 31.61
CA LEU A 70 3.08 -1.01 30.22
C LEU A 70 1.78 -0.25 29.93
N ILE A 71 0.82 -0.24 30.85
CA ILE A 71 -0.45 0.51 30.72
C ILE A 71 -0.18 2.00 30.51
N VAL A 72 0.66 2.59 31.37
CA VAL A 72 1.01 4.02 31.32
C VAL A 72 1.88 4.35 30.10
N LEU A 73 2.78 3.45 29.69
CA LEU A 73 3.57 3.63 28.47
C LEU A 73 2.67 3.62 27.22
N LEU A 74 1.75 2.66 27.13
CA LEU A 74 0.85 2.53 25.99
C LEU A 74 -0.11 3.72 25.87
N SER A 75 -0.50 4.36 26.98
CA SER A 75 -1.32 5.57 26.94
C SER A 75 -0.60 6.76 26.29
N GLU A 76 0.73 6.84 26.40
CA GLU A 76 1.54 7.86 25.71
C GLU A 76 1.83 7.54 24.25
N VAL A 77 2.16 6.29 23.95
CA VAL A 77 2.63 5.88 22.61
C VAL A 77 1.48 5.82 21.60
N ARG A 78 0.35 5.21 21.97
CA ARG A 78 -0.82 5.02 21.07
C ARG A 78 -1.32 6.32 20.42
N PRO A 79 -1.53 7.45 21.14
CA PRO A 79 -2.01 8.67 20.50
C PRO A 79 -0.98 9.29 19.55
N ARG A 80 0.32 9.20 19.86
CA ARG A 80 1.40 9.68 18.98
C ARG A 80 1.46 8.87 17.69
N GLU A 81 1.39 7.55 17.79
CA GLU A 81 1.38 6.66 16.63
C GLU A 81 0.12 6.88 15.78
N ALA A 82 -1.05 7.02 16.41
CA ALA A 82 -2.28 7.35 15.70
C ALA A 82 -2.21 8.70 14.97
N ALA A 83 -1.59 9.72 15.59
CA ALA A 83 -1.36 11.02 14.94
C ALA A 83 -0.43 10.89 13.73
N ARG A 84 0.66 10.13 13.87
CA ARG A 84 1.59 9.83 12.77
C ARG A 84 0.89 9.13 11.60
N ILE A 85 0.06 8.12 11.88
CA ILE A 85 -0.73 7.41 10.86
C ILE A 85 -1.70 8.36 10.15
N ARG A 86 -2.40 9.24 10.89
CA ARG A 86 -3.29 10.25 10.31
C ARG A 86 -2.54 11.20 9.38
N GLU A 87 -1.36 11.68 9.77
CA GLU A 87 -0.55 12.55 8.93
C GLU A 87 -0.05 11.85 7.66
N LEU A 88 0.34 10.57 7.76
CA LEU A 88 0.68 9.78 6.58
C LEU A 88 -0.51 9.63 5.62
N ARG A 89 -1.71 9.36 6.13
CA ARG A 89 -2.94 9.29 5.33
C ARG A 89 -3.25 10.62 4.64
N LYS A 90 -3.20 11.74 5.37
CA LYS A 90 -3.36 13.08 4.79
C LYS A 90 -2.31 13.38 3.72
N ALA A 91 -1.05 13.00 3.95
CA ALA A 91 0.01 13.16 2.96
C ALA A 91 -0.24 12.34 1.70
N ARG A 92 -0.73 11.10 1.83
CA ARG A 92 -1.15 10.27 0.70
C ARG A 92 -2.31 10.90 -0.06
N GLN A 93 -3.31 11.42 0.64
CA GLN A 93 -4.44 12.13 0.02
C GLN A 93 -3.98 13.35 -0.77
N ARG A 94 -3.12 14.20 -0.17
CA ARG A 94 -2.53 15.37 -0.88
C ARG A 94 -1.78 14.97 -2.16
N ARG A 95 -1.13 13.81 -2.18
CA ARG A 95 -0.47 13.30 -3.40
C ARG A 95 -1.51 12.87 -4.43
N HIS A 96 -2.56 12.17 -4.00
CA HIS A 96 -3.66 11.76 -4.86
C HIS A 96 -4.38 12.97 -5.48
N ASP A 97 -4.74 13.97 -4.68
CA ASP A 97 -5.42 15.18 -5.14
C ASP A 97 -4.56 15.99 -6.14
N ARG A 98 -3.23 15.98 -5.99
CA ARG A 98 -2.30 16.57 -6.98
C ARG A 98 -2.28 15.80 -8.30
N THR A 99 -2.49 14.48 -8.28
CA THR A 99 -2.49 13.64 -9.48
C THR A 99 -3.84 13.66 -10.22
N THR A 100 -4.94 13.94 -9.53
CA THR A 100 -6.26 14.10 -10.15
C THR A 100 -6.38 15.45 -10.84
N ARG A 101 -6.13 15.49 -12.15
CA ARG A 101 -6.40 16.68 -12.98
C ARG A 101 -7.90 16.74 -13.29
N ILE A 102 -8.62 17.68 -12.68
CA ILE A 102 -10.02 17.95 -13.02
C ILE A 102 -10.05 18.76 -14.31
N GLU A 103 -10.37 18.13 -15.44
CA GLU A 103 -10.67 18.86 -16.67
C GLU A 103 -12.07 19.48 -16.55
N ARG A 104 -12.13 20.82 -16.63
CA ARG A 104 -13.40 21.56 -16.63
C ARG A 104 -13.85 21.75 -18.07
N THR A 105 -14.80 20.95 -18.51
CA THR A 105 -15.47 21.15 -19.81
C THR A 105 -16.69 22.03 -19.60
N VAL A 106 -16.66 23.25 -20.14
CA VAL A 106 -17.81 24.17 -20.13
C VAL A 106 -18.60 23.95 -21.41
N GLU A 107 -19.85 23.49 -21.29
CA GLU A 107 -20.78 23.47 -22.43
C GLU A 107 -21.15 24.91 -22.79
N LEU A 108 -20.61 25.42 -23.89
CA LEU A 108 -20.89 26.77 -24.36
C LEU A 108 -22.19 26.81 -25.19
N PRO A 109 -22.96 27.91 -25.15
CA PRO A 109 -24.18 28.04 -25.94
C PRO A 109 -23.89 27.92 -27.45
N ALA A 110 -24.48 26.92 -28.10
CA ALA A 110 -24.36 26.70 -29.56
C ALA A 110 -25.48 27.40 -30.37
N LYS A 111 -26.54 27.84 -29.70
CA LYS A 111 -27.74 28.44 -30.30
C LYS A 111 -28.00 29.84 -29.76
N CYS A 112 -28.44 30.73 -30.65
CA CYS A 112 -28.84 32.09 -30.33
C CYS A 112 -30.06 32.06 -29.40
N ALA A 113 -29.99 32.77 -28.29
CA ALA A 113 -31.05 32.75 -27.29
C ALA A 113 -32.36 33.43 -27.73
N ARG A 114 -32.37 34.16 -28.87
CA ARG A 114 -33.58 34.77 -29.45
C ARG A 114 -34.15 33.97 -30.61
N CYS A 115 -33.36 33.74 -31.66
CA CYS A 115 -33.85 33.13 -32.90
C CYS A 115 -33.54 31.63 -33.02
N GLY A 116 -32.83 31.03 -32.06
CA GLY A 116 -32.41 29.62 -32.11
C GLY A 116 -31.33 29.30 -33.16
N GLY A 117 -30.95 30.26 -34.01
CA GLY A 117 -29.93 30.09 -35.05
C GLY A 117 -28.54 29.76 -34.48
N LYS A 118 -27.73 29.05 -35.27
CA LYS A 118 -26.37 28.63 -34.88
C LYS A 118 -25.48 29.85 -34.61
N LEU A 119 -24.78 29.84 -33.47
CA LEU A 119 -23.81 30.88 -33.14
C LEU A 119 -22.49 30.63 -33.87
N GLN A 120 -21.99 31.63 -34.60
CA GLN A 120 -20.64 31.61 -35.17
C GLN A 120 -19.62 32.08 -34.12
N ASP A 121 -18.48 31.39 -34.05
CA ASP A 121 -17.36 31.60 -33.12
C ASP A 121 -17.71 31.55 -31.63
N VAL A 122 -17.93 30.34 -31.14
CA VAL A 122 -17.99 30.05 -29.71
C VAL A 122 -16.55 29.87 -29.21
N LYS A 123 -15.92 30.98 -28.80
CA LYS A 123 -14.56 30.94 -28.24
C LYS A 123 -14.57 30.18 -26.90
N PRO A 124 -13.62 29.26 -26.67
CA PRO A 124 -13.54 28.48 -25.43
C PRO A 124 -13.15 29.33 -24.21
N THR A 125 -12.60 30.52 -24.43
CA THR A 125 -12.15 31.44 -23.38
C THR A 125 -12.81 32.82 -23.54
N GLY A 126 -13.17 33.44 -22.41
CA GLY A 126 -13.79 34.77 -22.36
C GLY A 126 -15.32 34.74 -22.26
N ARG A 127 -15.97 35.91 -22.44
CA ARG A 127 -17.43 36.04 -22.33
C ARG A 127 -18.12 35.37 -23.53
N PRO A 128 -18.94 34.31 -23.32
CA PRO A 128 -19.60 33.62 -24.42
C PRO A 128 -20.57 34.53 -25.18
N ARG A 129 -20.61 34.35 -26.50
CA ARG A 129 -21.57 35.07 -27.36
C ARG A 129 -22.94 34.42 -27.24
N ILE A 130 -23.93 35.16 -26.77
CA ILE A 130 -25.31 34.67 -26.54
C ILE A 130 -26.21 34.85 -27.77
N TYR A 131 -25.90 35.82 -28.64
CA TYR A 131 -26.72 36.21 -29.79
C TYR A 131 -25.93 36.13 -31.10
N CYS A 132 -26.58 35.64 -32.16
CA CYS A 132 -25.94 35.49 -33.48
C CYS A 132 -25.54 36.83 -34.07
N THR A 133 -26.35 37.89 -33.90
CA THR A 133 -26.10 39.23 -34.45
C THR A 133 -26.45 40.34 -33.45
N PRO A 134 -25.89 41.56 -33.62
CA PRO A 134 -26.29 42.73 -32.84
C PRO A 134 -27.78 43.04 -32.97
N ALA A 135 -28.39 42.78 -34.14
CA ALA A 135 -29.82 42.92 -34.38
C ALA A 135 -30.67 41.99 -33.49
N CYS A 136 -30.21 40.77 -33.23
CA CYS A 136 -30.86 39.86 -32.27
C CYS A 136 -30.61 40.24 -30.81
N ARG A 137 -29.59 41.06 -30.51
CA ARG A 137 -29.26 41.54 -29.14
C ARG A 137 -30.06 42.79 -28.74
N LYS A 138 -30.10 43.81 -29.62
CA LYS A 138 -31.26 44.70 -29.76
C LYS A 138 -32.47 43.82 -30.09
N ALA A 139 -33.72 44.20 -30.26
CA ALA A 139 -34.79 43.19 -30.39
C ALA A 139 -34.94 42.29 -29.12
N ALA A 140 -34.00 41.44 -28.67
CA ALA A 140 -34.11 40.68 -27.39
C ALA A 140 -34.18 41.62 -26.20
N TYR A 141 -33.44 42.72 -26.26
CA TYR A 141 -33.59 43.81 -25.30
C TYR A 141 -34.97 44.48 -25.38
N GLU A 142 -35.50 44.69 -26.59
CA GLU A 142 -36.79 45.34 -26.80
C GLU A 142 -37.96 44.42 -26.38
N ASP A 143 -37.90 43.12 -26.65
CA ASP A 143 -38.88 42.14 -26.18
C ASP A 143 -38.95 42.11 -24.65
N ARG A 144 -37.79 42.16 -23.97
CA ARG A 144 -37.72 42.27 -22.50
C ARG A 144 -38.30 43.57 -21.98
N ARG A 145 -38.02 44.69 -22.68
CA ARG A 145 -38.51 46.02 -22.31
C ARG A 145 -40.02 46.15 -22.53
N ALA A 146 -40.55 45.48 -23.56
CA ALA A 146 -41.96 45.51 -23.93
C ALA A 146 -42.80 44.42 -23.24
N HIS A 147 -42.20 43.62 -22.33
CA HIS A 147 -42.85 42.49 -21.66
C HIS A 147 -43.63 41.57 -22.60
N ARG A 148 -43.12 41.33 -23.82
CA ARG A 148 -43.78 40.39 -24.74
C ARG A 148 -43.64 38.96 -24.21
N ASP A 149 -44.67 38.14 -24.40
CA ASP A 149 -44.75 36.75 -23.90
C ASP A 149 -43.66 35.79 -24.45
N GLY A 150 -42.83 36.26 -25.39
CA GLY A 150 -41.63 35.56 -25.91
C GLY A 150 -40.29 36.06 -25.36
N ALA A 151 -40.28 36.94 -24.35
CA ALA A 151 -39.05 37.54 -23.82
C ALA A 151 -38.18 36.51 -23.09
N VAL A 152 -37.22 35.94 -23.82
CA VAL A 152 -36.30 34.93 -23.29
C VAL A 152 -35.38 35.54 -22.22
N LYS A 153 -35.60 35.14 -20.95
CA LYS A 153 -34.67 35.39 -19.85
C LYS A 153 -33.50 34.41 -19.98
N VAL A 154 -32.42 34.86 -20.60
CA VAL A 154 -31.21 34.05 -20.76
C VAL A 154 -30.45 34.04 -19.43
N GLN A 155 -30.58 32.96 -18.67
CA GLN A 155 -29.67 32.66 -17.58
C GLN A 155 -28.56 31.78 -18.15
N VAL A 156 -27.35 32.32 -18.23
CA VAL A 156 -26.17 31.50 -18.51
C VAL A 156 -25.91 30.70 -17.25
N VAL A 157 -26.40 29.46 -17.23
CA VAL A 157 -26.07 28.50 -16.17
C VAL A 157 -24.77 27.83 -16.60
N GLU A 158 -23.71 28.02 -15.80
CA GLU A 158 -22.50 27.21 -15.91
C GLU A 158 -22.88 25.77 -15.56
N LYS A 159 -23.20 24.96 -16.57
CA LYS A 159 -23.40 23.54 -16.37
C LYS A 159 -22.02 22.91 -16.20
N VAL A 160 -21.63 22.72 -14.94
CA VAL A 160 -20.40 22.00 -14.59
C VAL A 160 -20.62 20.54 -14.95
N VAL A 161 -20.21 20.14 -16.16
CA VAL A 161 -20.14 18.73 -16.53
C VAL A 161 -18.82 18.19 -15.97
N THR A 162 -18.89 17.55 -14.79
CA THR A 162 -17.76 16.81 -14.24
C THR A 162 -17.63 15.48 -14.97
N GLU A 163 -17.01 15.47 -16.16
CA GLU A 163 -16.48 14.22 -16.70
C GLU A 163 -15.21 13.88 -15.92
N VAL A 164 -15.33 12.98 -14.94
CA VAL A 164 -14.18 12.37 -14.27
C VAL A 164 -13.56 11.38 -15.25
N ARG A 165 -12.67 11.87 -16.13
CA ARG A 165 -11.80 10.98 -16.91
C ARG A 165 -10.66 10.53 -16.01
N GLU A 166 -10.81 9.34 -15.43
CA GLU A 166 -9.72 8.65 -14.75
C GLU A 166 -8.63 8.28 -15.76
N ARG A 167 -7.70 9.20 -16.01
CA ARG A 167 -6.45 8.84 -16.67
C ARG A 167 -5.63 8.08 -15.64
N ARG A 168 -5.72 6.74 -15.66
CA ARG A 168 -4.82 5.86 -14.91
C ARG A 168 -3.39 6.11 -15.40
N ILE A 169 -2.69 7.00 -14.71
CA ILE A 169 -1.24 7.03 -14.76
C ILE A 169 -0.84 5.81 -13.95
N GLU A 170 -0.27 4.79 -14.59
CA GLU A 170 0.42 3.70 -13.92
C GLU A 170 1.61 4.31 -13.17
N VAL A 171 1.35 4.82 -11.97
CA VAL A 171 2.40 5.18 -11.04
C VAL A 171 3.02 3.85 -10.64
N PRO A 172 4.30 3.60 -10.94
CA PRO A 172 4.94 2.36 -10.54
C PRO A 172 4.80 2.23 -9.02
N HIS A 173 4.04 1.23 -8.59
CA HIS A 173 3.89 0.97 -7.17
C HIS A 173 5.24 0.59 -6.57
N PRO A 174 5.46 0.84 -5.27
CA PRO A 174 6.72 0.48 -4.63
C PRO A 174 7.07 -0.99 -4.90
N ARG A 175 8.34 -1.28 -5.20
CA ARG A 175 8.81 -2.66 -5.48
C ARG A 175 8.47 -3.64 -4.34
N SER A 176 8.38 -3.14 -3.11
CA SER A 176 7.95 -3.92 -1.94
C SER A 176 6.52 -4.46 -2.09
N ASP A 177 5.64 -3.71 -2.75
CA ASP A 177 4.26 -4.10 -2.95
C ASP A 177 4.15 -5.11 -4.10
N CYS A 178 5.03 -5.03 -5.11
CA CYS A 178 5.18 -6.10 -6.12
C CYS A 178 5.57 -7.43 -5.45
N ILE A 179 6.59 -7.39 -4.58
CA ILE A 179 7.09 -8.59 -3.91
C ILE A 179 6.00 -9.23 -3.06
N LYS A 180 5.24 -8.42 -2.30
CA LYS A 180 4.10 -8.92 -1.52
C LYS A 180 3.00 -9.51 -2.39
N ALA A 181 2.75 -8.94 -3.56
CA ALA A 181 1.76 -9.47 -4.50
C ALA A 181 2.20 -10.84 -5.04
N VAL A 182 3.48 -11.00 -5.40
CA VAL A 182 4.03 -12.30 -5.84
C VAL A 182 3.89 -13.36 -4.76
N PHE A 183 4.15 -13.04 -3.48
CA PHE A 183 3.98 -14.00 -2.38
C PHE A 183 2.51 -14.26 -1.99
N ALA A 184 1.56 -13.48 -2.49
CA ALA A 184 0.14 -13.67 -2.22
C ALA A 184 -0.54 -14.60 -3.22
N ASP A 185 0.13 -14.93 -4.33
CA ASP A 185 -0.39 -15.73 -5.43
C ASP A 185 0.61 -16.85 -5.76
N ASP A 186 0.21 -18.10 -5.50
CA ASP A 186 1.07 -19.27 -5.62
C ASP A 186 1.50 -19.52 -7.08
N ASP A 187 0.63 -19.22 -8.06
CA ASP A 187 0.93 -19.43 -9.48
C ASP A 187 1.97 -18.41 -9.95
N ILE A 188 1.81 -17.14 -9.58
CA ILE A 188 2.78 -16.08 -9.88
C ILE A 188 4.13 -16.37 -9.23
N LEU A 189 4.14 -16.90 -7.99
CA LEU A 189 5.38 -17.27 -7.32
C LEU A 189 6.14 -18.36 -8.11
N VAL A 190 5.44 -19.39 -8.58
CA VAL A 190 6.03 -20.47 -9.37
C VAL A 190 6.56 -19.93 -10.70
N GLU A 191 5.81 -19.08 -11.40
CA GLU A 191 6.24 -18.45 -12.64
C GLU A 191 7.51 -17.61 -12.47
N VAL A 192 7.60 -16.82 -11.39
CA VAL A 192 8.79 -16.00 -11.09
C VAL A 192 10.03 -16.87 -10.86
N ILE A 193 9.87 -18.02 -10.18
CA ILE A 193 10.97 -18.97 -9.96
C ILE A 193 11.45 -19.55 -11.29
N TRP A 194 10.55 -19.98 -12.17
CA TRP A 194 10.92 -20.51 -13.48
C TRP A 194 11.58 -19.46 -14.38
N ALA A 195 11.05 -18.23 -14.39
CA ALA A 195 11.67 -17.12 -15.12
C ALA A 195 13.10 -16.84 -14.64
N LEU A 196 13.34 -16.90 -13.33
CA LEU A 196 14.69 -16.77 -12.77
C LEU A 196 15.61 -17.92 -13.20
N ILE A 197 15.10 -19.16 -13.20
CA ILE A 197 15.85 -20.34 -13.67
C ILE A 197 16.25 -20.17 -15.13
N ASP A 198 15.33 -19.73 -15.99
CA ASP A 198 15.59 -19.55 -17.42
C ASP A 198 16.64 -18.46 -17.67
N GLU A 199 16.55 -17.33 -16.95
CA GLU A 199 17.53 -16.25 -17.01
C GLU A 199 18.94 -16.68 -16.54
N VAL A 200 19.03 -17.55 -15.53
CA VAL A 200 20.32 -18.08 -15.06
C VAL A 200 20.88 -19.14 -16.01
N ARG A 201 20.03 -19.91 -16.69
CA ARG A 201 20.45 -20.91 -17.69
C ARG A 201 20.90 -20.27 -18.99
N ASP A 202 20.38 -19.09 -19.32
CA ASP A 202 20.77 -18.32 -20.47
C ASP A 202 22.21 -17.78 -20.32
N ARG A 203 23.15 -18.49 -20.95
CA ARG A 203 24.57 -18.14 -20.93
C ARG A 203 24.90 -16.82 -21.64
N SER A 204 23.95 -16.24 -22.39
CA SER A 204 24.13 -14.92 -22.99
C SER A 204 23.93 -13.79 -21.98
N LYS A 205 23.34 -14.06 -20.81
CA LYS A 205 23.10 -13.08 -19.75
C LYS A 205 24.34 -12.90 -18.89
N GLU A 206 25.14 -11.90 -19.23
CA GLU A 206 26.37 -11.56 -18.49
C GLU A 206 26.11 -11.25 -17.01
N ALA A 207 24.92 -10.73 -16.67
CA ALA A 207 24.51 -10.44 -15.29
C ALA A 207 24.47 -11.67 -14.36
N PHE A 208 24.39 -12.87 -14.92
CA PHE A 208 24.43 -14.15 -14.21
C PHE A 208 25.69 -14.96 -14.55
N SER A 209 26.74 -14.31 -15.07
CA SER A 209 28.06 -14.94 -15.20
C SER A 209 28.70 -15.20 -13.83
N PRO A 210 29.42 -16.32 -13.63
CA PRO A 210 30.20 -16.57 -12.41
C PRO A 210 31.24 -15.51 -12.07
N ASP A 211 31.63 -14.68 -13.05
CA ASP A 211 32.57 -13.57 -12.84
C ASP A 211 31.91 -12.36 -12.17
N GLN A 212 30.57 -12.32 -12.11
CA GLN A 212 29.82 -11.23 -11.50
C GLN A 212 29.51 -11.52 -10.02
N PRO A 213 29.70 -10.55 -9.10
CA PRO A 213 29.34 -10.70 -7.68
C PRO A 213 27.86 -11.09 -7.48
N ARG A 214 26.99 -10.57 -8.35
CA ARG A 214 25.55 -10.84 -8.33
C ARG A 214 25.21 -12.33 -8.47
N PHE A 215 26.00 -13.09 -9.23
CA PHE A 215 25.81 -14.53 -9.38
C PHE A 215 26.04 -15.24 -8.05
N TRP A 216 27.12 -14.90 -7.34
CA TRP A 216 27.46 -15.48 -6.05
C TRP A 216 26.48 -15.06 -4.94
N ASP A 217 26.00 -13.82 -4.97
CA ASP A 217 24.92 -13.38 -4.07
C ASP A 217 23.65 -14.21 -4.29
N LEU A 218 23.25 -14.44 -5.55
CA LEU A 218 22.10 -15.28 -5.86
C LEU A 218 22.34 -16.73 -5.42
N TYR A 219 23.52 -17.28 -5.71
CA TYR A 219 23.91 -18.65 -5.33
C TYR A 219 23.77 -18.86 -3.82
N ASN A 220 24.36 -17.97 -3.01
CA ASN A 220 24.27 -18.03 -1.55
C ASN A 220 22.82 -17.93 -1.05
N ASN A 221 22.02 -17.03 -1.65
CA ASN A 221 20.61 -16.88 -1.29
C ASN A 221 19.78 -18.15 -1.59
N VAL A 222 20.05 -18.81 -2.72
CA VAL A 222 19.41 -20.09 -3.08
C VAL A 222 19.82 -21.21 -2.13
N GLU A 223 21.09 -21.28 -1.71
CA GLU A 223 21.54 -22.24 -0.69
C GLU A 223 20.80 -22.05 0.64
N VAL A 224 20.70 -20.80 1.13
CA VAL A 224 19.97 -20.48 2.36
C VAL A 224 18.48 -20.84 2.24
N LEU A 225 17.86 -20.55 1.09
CA LEU A 225 16.46 -20.91 0.83
C LEU A 225 16.27 -22.43 0.83
N TYR A 226 17.15 -23.17 0.16
CA TYR A 226 17.11 -24.63 0.12
C TYR A 226 17.26 -25.24 1.52
N GLU A 227 18.20 -24.75 2.33
CA GLU A 227 18.33 -25.19 3.72
C GLU A 227 17.08 -24.94 4.54
N ALA A 228 16.45 -23.77 4.39
CA ALA A 228 15.20 -23.45 5.09
C ALA A 228 14.06 -24.40 4.69
N LEU A 229 13.95 -24.72 3.39
CA LEU A 229 12.98 -25.69 2.88
C LEU A 229 13.24 -27.09 3.43
N VAL A 230 14.50 -27.55 3.43
CA VAL A 230 14.88 -28.86 3.99
C VAL A 230 14.60 -28.94 5.48
N LYS A 231 14.93 -27.91 6.26
CA LYS A 231 14.62 -27.84 7.70
C LYS A 231 13.11 -27.92 7.94
N ARG A 232 12.31 -27.20 7.14
CA ARG A 232 10.86 -27.21 7.24
C ARG A 232 10.25 -28.57 6.82
N ALA A 233 10.81 -29.21 5.80
CA ALA A 233 10.39 -30.54 5.34
C ALA A 233 10.79 -31.64 6.33
N GLY A 234 11.97 -31.55 6.96
CA GLY A 234 12.43 -32.50 7.98
C GLY A 234 11.71 -32.36 9.32
N ALA A 235 11.14 -31.20 9.62
CA ALA A 235 10.24 -31.00 10.76
C ALA A 235 8.82 -31.58 10.54
N GLY A 236 8.49 -31.96 9.30
CA GLY A 236 7.27 -32.71 8.97
C GLY A 236 7.61 -34.19 8.73
N GLU A 237 7.05 -35.09 9.51
CA GLU A 237 7.09 -36.53 9.25
C GLU A 237 6.48 -36.85 7.87
N ARG A 238 7.32 -36.89 6.82
CA ARG A 238 7.15 -37.64 5.55
C ARG A 238 8.26 -37.24 4.56
N LEU A 239 9.41 -37.92 4.64
CA LEU A 239 10.33 -38.02 3.50
C LEU A 239 10.27 -39.46 2.97
N PRO A 240 10.14 -39.69 1.64
CA PRO A 240 10.34 -41.02 1.07
C PRO A 240 11.78 -41.47 1.30
N VAL A 241 11.95 -42.70 1.79
CA VAL A 241 13.24 -43.31 2.14
C VAL A 241 14.20 -43.30 0.94
N PRO A 242 15.44 -42.79 1.07
CA PRO A 242 16.41 -42.85 -0.01
C PRO A 242 17.08 -44.23 -0.09
N SER A 243 17.03 -44.84 -1.27
CA SER A 243 17.76 -46.05 -1.70
C SER A 243 19.30 -45.90 -1.52
N PRO A 244 20.08 -46.98 -1.29
CA PRO A 244 21.44 -46.86 -0.77
C PRO A 244 22.48 -46.45 -1.85
N ALA A 245 23.06 -45.26 -1.62
CA ALA A 245 24.38 -44.74 -2.05
C ALA A 245 24.62 -44.42 -3.56
N PRO A 246 25.45 -43.40 -3.90
CA PRO A 246 26.85 -43.30 -3.48
C PRO A 246 27.25 -42.02 -2.73
N THR A 247 28.40 -42.12 -2.07
CA THR A 247 28.94 -41.32 -0.96
C THR A 247 29.34 -39.87 -1.26
N ASN A 248 28.90 -39.28 -2.37
CA ASN A 248 29.19 -37.88 -2.69
C ASN A 248 27.93 -37.15 -3.21
N ARG A 249 27.48 -36.18 -2.40
CA ARG A 249 26.31 -35.30 -2.63
C ARG A 249 26.32 -34.61 -4.00
N TYR A 250 27.50 -34.32 -4.55
CA TYR A 250 27.69 -33.73 -5.87
C TYR A 250 27.29 -34.67 -7.01
N ARG A 251 27.63 -35.97 -6.90
CA ARG A 251 27.35 -36.98 -7.94
C ARG A 251 25.84 -37.29 -8.02
N ARG A 252 25.17 -37.31 -6.87
CA ARG A 252 23.71 -37.44 -6.76
C ARG A 252 22.95 -36.30 -7.46
N ASN A 253 23.41 -35.07 -7.28
CA ASN A 253 22.77 -33.90 -7.90
C ASN A 253 23.02 -33.84 -9.42
N MET A 254 24.19 -34.27 -9.89
CA MET A 254 24.49 -34.45 -11.31
C MET A 254 23.60 -35.49 -11.99
N GLU A 255 23.34 -36.63 -11.32
CA GLU A 255 22.45 -37.69 -11.85
C GLU A 255 20.97 -37.26 -11.91
N LEU A 256 20.51 -36.44 -10.95
CA LEU A 256 19.16 -35.89 -10.95
C LEU A 256 18.95 -34.84 -12.05
N MET A 257 19.99 -34.07 -12.38
CA MET A 257 19.96 -33.10 -13.49
C MET A 257 19.98 -33.77 -14.88
N THR A 258 20.54 -34.98 -14.99
CA THR A 258 20.70 -35.70 -16.27
C THR A 258 19.57 -36.71 -16.54
N ARG A 259 18.82 -37.16 -15.52
CA ARG A 259 17.62 -37.99 -15.70
C ARG A 259 16.37 -37.17 -16.06
N ARG A 260 16.42 -36.47 -17.19
CA ARG A 260 15.24 -36.20 -18.04
C ARG A 260 15.68 -36.21 -19.51
N GLY A 261 16.04 -37.40 -19.95
CA GLY A 261 16.10 -37.80 -21.35
C GLY A 261 15.56 -39.22 -21.43
N THR A 262 14.62 -39.45 -22.33
CA THR A 262 14.07 -40.75 -22.74
C THR A 262 13.27 -41.56 -21.69
N THR A 263 11.95 -41.42 -21.73
CA THR A 263 11.02 -42.53 -22.04
C THR A 263 9.63 -41.92 -22.29
N LEU A 264 9.30 -41.69 -23.56
CA LEU A 264 7.91 -41.68 -24.00
C LEU A 264 7.43 -43.14 -24.01
N PRO A 265 6.20 -43.47 -23.57
CA PRO A 265 5.64 -44.81 -23.72
C PRO A 265 5.55 -45.17 -25.21
N ALA A 266 6.07 -46.33 -25.57
CA ALA A 266 6.10 -46.87 -26.92
C ALA A 266 4.84 -47.70 -27.18
N ASP A 267 3.66 -47.08 -27.11
CA ASP A 267 2.41 -47.80 -27.23
C ASP A 267 1.25 -46.84 -27.58
N TRP A 268 1.38 -46.17 -28.74
CA TRP A 268 0.25 -45.61 -29.51
C TRP A 268 0.59 -45.62 -31.01
N GLN A 269 0.62 -46.82 -31.61
CA GLN A 269 0.39 -47.00 -33.04
C GLN A 269 -1.01 -47.59 -33.23
N GLY A 270 -1.99 -46.72 -33.40
CA GLY A 270 -3.32 -47.05 -33.92
C GLY A 270 -3.44 -46.41 -35.29
N GLY A 271 -3.39 -47.23 -36.34
CA GLY A 271 -3.48 -46.78 -37.73
C GLY A 271 -4.85 -46.23 -38.08
N VAL A 272 -4.85 -45.34 -39.08
CA VAL A 272 -5.98 -45.17 -40.00
C VAL A 272 -5.39 -45.03 -41.40
N ASP A 273 -5.50 -46.11 -42.17
CA ASP A 273 -5.42 -46.10 -43.62
C ASP A 273 -6.57 -45.27 -44.19
N LEU A 274 -6.27 -44.31 -45.05
CA LEU A 274 -7.21 -43.77 -46.03
C LEU A 274 -6.46 -43.46 -47.33
N THR A 275 -6.32 -44.49 -48.16
CA THR A 275 -6.27 -44.35 -49.62
C THR A 275 -7.64 -44.70 -50.17
N SER A 276 -8.36 -43.69 -50.69
CA SER A 276 -9.13 -43.67 -51.95
C SER A 276 -10.12 -42.51 -51.95
#